data_AF-A0A819CVF8-F1
#
_entry.id   AF-A0A819CVF8-F1
#
_cell.length_a   1.000
_cell.length_b   1.000
_cell.length_c   1.000
_cell.angle_alpha   90.00
_cell.angle_beta   90.00
_cell.angle_gamma   90.00
#
_symmetry.space_group_name_H-M   'P 1'
#
loop_
_entity.id
_entity.type
_entity.pdbx_description
1 polymer ?
#
loop_
_entity_poly.entity_id
_entity_poly.type
_entity_poly.pdbx_seq_one_letter_code
_entity_poly.pdbx_strand_id
1 'polypeptide(L)'
;MNIRRGCYTLTENKDEINNDSEKILVIDYNVKDFGQELNGENYDVVYDCVGGQQQWISAQQILKIGGQFITIAGDDTNPIVSFRWITTVVASLINRKFWSIFSSAHHNYIYHGLYQTPEDLDDIRTTYIETGKVKPLIDTVYDWRIDGVEALYLPYEKARSGKAQGKLILKIADEE
;
A
#
# COMPACT_ATOMS: atom_id res chain seq x y z
N MET A 1 10.93 5.60 18.64
CA MET A 1 12.26 6.07 18.14
C MET A 1 12.05 6.97 16.93
N ASN A 2 12.79 8.08 16.77
CA ASN A 2 12.59 9.01 15.65
C ASN A 2 13.59 8.75 14.52
N ILE A 3 13.10 8.47 13.31
CA ILE A 3 13.92 8.18 12.12
C ILE A 3 13.56 9.17 11.01
N ARG A 4 14.54 9.93 10.52
CA ARG A 4 14.34 10.86 9.40
C ARG A 4 14.41 10.14 8.06
N ARG A 5 13.38 10.28 7.22
CA ARG A 5 13.35 9.79 5.82
C ARG A 5 12.90 10.91 4.89
N GLY A 6 13.86 11.50 4.17
CA GLY A 6 13.59 12.67 3.33
C GLY A 6 13.11 13.86 4.16
N CYS A 7 11.96 14.43 3.78
CA CYS A 7 11.32 15.53 4.50
C CYS A 7 10.51 15.08 5.72
N TYR A 8 10.32 13.77 5.93
CA TYR A 8 9.48 13.26 7.01
C TYR A 8 10.29 12.68 8.17
N THR A 9 9.75 12.81 9.37
CA THR A 9 10.23 12.12 10.57
C THR A 9 9.23 11.03 10.96
N LEU A 10 9.69 9.79 10.97
CA LEU A 10 8.92 8.65 11.46
C LEU A 10 8.99 8.64 12.98
N THR A 11 7.84 8.51 13.65
CA THR A 11 7.73 8.34 15.10
C THR A 11 6.78 7.20 15.42
N GLU A 12 7.02 6.51 16.53
CA GLU A 12 6.12 5.49 17.08
C GLU A 12 5.22 6.07 18.19
N ASN A 13 5.44 7.34 18.55
CA ASN A 13 4.71 8.03 19.60
C ASN A 13 3.60 8.88 18.96
N LYS A 14 2.36 8.48 19.21
CA LYS A 14 1.18 9.17 18.67
C LYS A 14 1.08 10.62 19.12
N ASP A 15 1.52 10.93 20.34
CA ASP A 15 1.44 12.29 20.90
C ASP A 15 2.37 13.28 20.19
N GLU A 16 3.36 12.80 19.43
CA GLU A 16 4.32 13.64 18.72
C GLU A 16 3.81 14.21 17.39
N ILE A 17 2.65 13.75 16.90
CA ILE A 17 2.16 14.04 15.54
C ILE A 17 1.21 15.25 15.51
N ASN A 18 0.81 15.79 16.67
CA ASN A 18 -0.19 16.87 16.83
C ASN A 18 -0.11 17.99 15.77
N ASN A 19 -0.78 17.79 14.63
CA ASN A 19 -0.80 18.63 13.42
C ASN A 19 0.56 18.93 12.75
N ASP A 20 1.58 18.12 13.03
CA ASP A 20 2.88 18.21 12.38
C ASP A 20 2.86 17.39 11.08
N SER A 21 2.66 18.07 9.95
CA SER A 21 2.58 17.44 8.63
C SER A 21 3.90 16.81 8.15
N GLU A 22 5.02 17.10 8.83
CA GLU A 22 6.31 16.49 8.55
C GLU A 22 6.55 15.23 9.39
N LYS A 23 5.62 14.85 10.27
CA LYS A 23 5.70 13.62 11.06
C LYS A 23 4.72 12.56 10.60
N ILE A 24 5.20 11.32 10.62
CA ILE A 24 4.41 10.15 10.27
C ILE A 24 4.44 9.18 11.44
N LEU A 25 3.26 8.81 11.94
CA LEU A 25 3.12 7.71 12.87
C LEU A 25 3.44 6.40 12.17
N VAL A 26 4.28 5.58 12.79
CA VAL A 26 4.53 4.21 12.38
C VAL A 26 4.06 3.30 13.50
N ILE A 27 3.19 2.36 13.16
CA ILE A 27 2.72 1.31 14.06
C ILE A 27 3.33 0.00 13.59
N ASP A 28 4.07 -0.67 14.48
CA ASP A 28 4.58 -2.01 14.23
C ASP A 28 3.44 -3.02 14.34
N TYR A 29 2.98 -3.50 13.18
CA TYR A 29 1.89 -4.47 13.07
C TYR A 29 2.24 -5.87 13.64
N ASN A 30 3.52 -6.16 13.92
CA ASN A 30 3.91 -7.41 14.57
C ASN A 30 3.58 -7.43 16.06
N VAL A 31 3.32 -6.25 16.64
CA VAL A 31 3.14 -6.07 18.09
C VAL A 31 1.78 -5.44 18.41
N LYS A 32 1.26 -4.58 17.52
CA LYS A 32 0.08 -3.77 17.76
C LYS A 32 -0.96 -3.92 16.65
N ASP A 33 -2.23 -3.86 17.03
CA ASP A 33 -3.35 -3.75 16.09
C ASP A 33 -3.66 -2.26 15.84
N PHE A 34 -3.57 -1.82 14.58
CA PHE A 34 -3.77 -0.40 14.27
C PHE A 34 -5.20 0.07 14.52
N GLY A 35 -6.20 -0.83 14.41
CA GLY A 35 -7.59 -0.50 14.68
C GLY A 35 -7.81 -0.11 16.14
N GLN A 36 -7.12 -0.79 17.06
CA GLN A 36 -7.12 -0.46 18.48
C GLN A 36 -6.31 0.80 18.80
N GLU A 37 -5.09 0.94 18.28
CA GLU A 37 -4.20 2.09 18.57
C GLU A 37 -4.76 3.43 18.06
N LEU A 38 -5.55 3.38 16.98
CA LEU A 38 -6.11 4.54 16.30
C LEU A 38 -7.63 4.66 16.45
N ASN A 39 -8.23 3.89 17.38
CA ASN A 39 -9.66 3.89 17.59
C ASN A 39 -10.16 5.31 17.94
N GLY A 40 -11.21 5.76 17.24
CA GLY A 40 -11.82 7.07 17.47
C GLY A 40 -11.10 8.27 16.83
N GLU A 41 -10.00 8.06 16.09
CA GLU A 41 -9.28 9.15 15.40
C GLU A 41 -10.01 9.69 14.16
N ASN A 42 -11.05 9.00 13.67
CA ASN A 42 -11.96 9.46 12.61
C ASN A 42 -11.25 9.85 11.29
N TYR A 43 -10.40 8.96 10.78
CA TYR A 43 -9.71 9.16 9.50
C TYR A 43 -10.69 9.26 8.32
N ASP A 44 -10.35 10.10 7.35
CA ASP A 44 -11.09 10.23 6.09
C ASP A 44 -10.93 9.01 5.18
N VAL A 45 -9.71 8.48 5.12
CA VAL A 45 -9.30 7.46 4.15
C VAL A 45 -8.37 6.45 4.82
N VAL A 46 -8.57 5.18 4.52
CA VAL A 46 -7.59 4.10 4.73
C VAL A 46 -7.19 3.59 3.35
N TYR A 47 -5.90 3.63 3.05
CA TYR A 47 -5.34 3.11 1.80
C TYR A 47 -4.57 1.81 2.07
N ASP A 48 -5.12 0.69 1.61
CA ASP A 48 -4.63 -0.66 1.89
C ASP A 48 -3.85 -1.26 0.70
N CYS A 49 -2.64 -1.70 1.03
CA CYS A 49 -1.71 -2.38 0.12
C CYS A 49 -1.36 -3.80 0.59
N VAL A 50 -1.92 -4.25 1.71
CA VAL A 50 -1.63 -5.57 2.32
C VAL A 50 -2.70 -6.57 1.91
N GLY A 51 -3.97 -6.16 1.96
CA GLY A 51 -5.10 -7.03 1.67
C GLY A 51 -5.44 -7.99 2.81
N GLY A 52 -6.62 -8.59 2.69
CA GLY A 52 -7.22 -9.45 3.72
C GLY A 52 -8.39 -8.80 4.45
N GLN A 53 -9.23 -9.64 5.05
CA GLN A 53 -10.44 -9.19 5.74
C GLN A 53 -10.13 -8.41 7.02
N GLN A 54 -9.01 -8.68 7.70
CA GLN A 54 -8.68 -8.04 8.97
C GLN A 54 -8.42 -6.54 8.81
N GLN A 55 -7.85 -6.13 7.68
CA GLN A 55 -7.55 -4.76 7.31
C GLN A 55 -8.83 -3.93 7.21
N TRP A 56 -9.90 -4.54 6.69
CA TRP A 56 -11.23 -3.94 6.70
C TRP A 56 -11.77 -3.72 8.11
N ILE A 57 -11.79 -4.79 8.90
CA ILE A 57 -12.40 -4.79 10.23
C ILE A 57 -11.71 -3.76 11.12
N SER A 58 -10.39 -3.66 11.00
CA SER A 58 -9.58 -2.68 11.71
C SER A 58 -9.84 -1.26 11.19
N ALA A 59 -9.99 -1.08 9.88
CA ALA A 59 -10.32 0.22 9.28
C ALA A 59 -11.69 0.77 9.73
N GLN A 60 -12.69 -0.09 9.91
CA GLN A 60 -14.03 0.34 10.38
C GLN A 60 -14.01 0.98 11.77
N GLN A 61 -12.99 0.68 12.60
CA GLN A 61 -12.84 1.25 13.94
C GLN A 61 -12.25 2.67 13.92
N ILE A 62 -11.56 3.03 12.84
CA ILE A 62 -10.77 4.26 12.77
C ILE A 62 -11.32 5.25 11.74
N LEU A 63 -12.12 4.78 10.78
CA LEU A 63 -12.74 5.61 9.77
C LEU A 63 -13.91 6.40 10.34
N LYS A 64 -13.99 7.69 10.00
CA LYS A 64 -15.18 8.49 10.23
C LYS A 64 -16.38 7.97 9.45
N ILE A 65 -17.59 8.35 9.84
CA ILE A 65 -18.82 8.06 9.06
C ILE A 65 -18.65 8.61 7.63
N GLY A 66 -18.90 7.76 6.62
CA GLY A 66 -18.70 8.10 5.21
C GLY A 66 -17.25 8.06 4.72
N GLY A 67 -16.29 7.73 5.60
CA GLY A 67 -14.89 7.52 5.24
C GLY A 67 -14.70 6.39 4.23
N GLN A 68 -13.55 6.40 3.55
CA GLN A 68 -13.27 5.50 2.43
C GLN A 68 -12.15 4.51 2.77
N PHE A 69 -12.42 3.22 2.58
CA PHE A 69 -11.38 2.20 2.52
C PHE A 69 -11.08 1.89 1.06
N ILE A 70 -9.87 2.23 0.62
CA ILE A 70 -9.39 2.02 -0.74
C ILE A 70 -8.34 0.91 -0.68
N THR A 71 -8.51 -0.17 -1.44
CA THR A 71 -7.55 -1.28 -1.49
C THR A 71 -7.11 -1.60 -2.91
N ILE A 72 -5.82 -1.88 -3.08
CA ILE A 72 -5.25 -2.45 -4.31
C ILE A 72 -4.99 -3.95 -4.22
N ALA A 73 -5.08 -4.55 -3.02
CA ALA A 73 -4.79 -5.96 -2.79
C ALA A 73 -6.06 -6.84 -2.77
N GLY A 74 -7.12 -6.38 -2.11
CA GLY A 74 -8.39 -7.11 -2.01
C GLY A 74 -8.42 -8.10 -0.84
N ASP A 75 -9.40 -9.00 -0.81
CA ASP A 75 -9.70 -9.84 0.37
C ASP A 75 -8.92 -11.17 0.45
N ASP A 76 -8.18 -11.57 -0.60
CA ASP A 76 -7.53 -12.89 -0.69
C ASP A 76 -6.01 -12.76 -0.73
N THR A 77 -5.33 -13.36 0.26
CA THR A 77 -3.87 -13.30 0.45
C THR A 77 -3.11 -14.41 -0.30
N ASN A 78 -3.77 -15.17 -1.20
CA ASN A 78 -3.12 -16.24 -1.94
C ASN A 78 -2.43 -15.75 -3.23
N PRO A 79 -1.11 -15.96 -3.41
CA PRO A 79 -0.32 -15.40 -4.50
C PRO A 79 -0.51 -16.08 -5.87
N ILE A 80 -1.49 -16.97 -6.05
CA ILE A 80 -1.72 -17.71 -7.31
C ILE A 80 -2.96 -17.15 -8.00
N VAL A 81 -2.73 -16.33 -9.03
CA VAL A 81 -3.76 -15.73 -9.89
C VAL A 81 -4.42 -16.82 -10.74
N SER A 82 -5.44 -17.47 -10.19
CA SER A 82 -6.29 -18.42 -10.93
C SER A 82 -7.62 -17.77 -11.32
N PHE A 83 -8.27 -18.25 -12.38
CA PHE A 83 -9.61 -17.78 -12.79
C PHE A 83 -10.65 -17.90 -11.66
N ARG A 84 -10.45 -18.85 -10.75
CA ARG A 84 -11.28 -19.05 -9.55
C ARG A 84 -11.03 -17.99 -8.47
N TRP A 85 -9.82 -17.42 -8.39
CA TRP A 85 -9.50 -16.27 -7.52
C TRP A 85 -10.23 -15.01 -8.00
N ILE A 86 -10.21 -14.69 -9.29
CA ILE A 86 -10.96 -13.55 -9.86
C ILE A 86 -12.44 -13.64 -9.47
N THR A 87 -13.05 -14.82 -9.62
CA THR A 87 -14.46 -15.02 -9.25
C THR A 87 -14.70 -14.89 -7.74
N THR A 88 -13.74 -15.29 -6.89
CA THR A 88 -13.88 -15.26 -5.43
C THR A 88 -13.69 -13.83 -4.90
N VAL A 89 -12.68 -13.11 -5.38
CA VAL A 89 -12.48 -11.68 -5.08
C VAL A 89 -13.70 -10.89 -5.52
N VAL A 90 -14.14 -11.00 -6.77
CA VAL A 90 -15.33 -10.25 -7.23
C VAL A 90 -16.57 -10.56 -6.38
N ALA A 91 -16.79 -11.83 -6.00
CA ALA A 91 -17.89 -12.21 -5.13
C ALA A 91 -17.76 -11.65 -3.70
N SER A 92 -16.56 -11.64 -3.11
CA SER A 92 -16.32 -11.08 -1.78
C SER A 92 -16.49 -9.56 -1.78
N LEU A 93 -16.03 -8.87 -2.83
CA LEU A 93 -16.20 -7.43 -3.03
C LEU A 93 -17.70 -7.05 -3.15
N ILE A 94 -18.49 -7.83 -3.89
CA ILE A 94 -19.94 -7.61 -4.03
C ILE A 94 -20.64 -7.81 -2.68
N ASN A 95 -20.33 -8.89 -1.96
CA ASN A 95 -20.88 -9.15 -0.64
C ASN A 95 -20.53 -8.00 0.32
N ARG A 96 -19.30 -7.49 0.27
CA ARG A 96 -18.85 -6.41 1.16
C ARG A 96 -19.46 -5.05 0.82
N LYS A 97 -19.61 -4.70 -0.46
CA LYS A 97 -20.40 -3.52 -0.88
C LYS A 97 -21.85 -3.61 -0.42
N PHE A 98 -22.41 -4.81 -0.42
CA PHE A 98 -23.73 -5.06 0.12
C PHE A 98 -23.74 -4.82 1.64
N TRP A 99 -22.81 -5.42 2.41
CA TRP A 99 -22.72 -5.22 3.87
C TRP A 99 -22.36 -3.79 4.29
N SER A 100 -21.60 -3.04 3.50
CA SER A 100 -21.30 -1.62 3.79
C SER A 100 -22.55 -0.72 3.70
N ILE A 101 -23.54 -1.12 2.90
CA ILE A 101 -24.83 -0.42 2.79
C ILE A 101 -25.75 -0.77 3.97
N PHE A 102 -25.67 -1.99 4.52
CA PHE A 102 -26.51 -2.44 5.63
C PHE A 102 -25.89 -2.25 7.03
N SER A 103 -24.60 -1.97 7.12
CA SER A 103 -23.93 -1.62 8.38
C SER A 103 -24.22 -0.16 8.73
N SER A 104 -24.69 0.09 9.95
CA SER A 104 -25.13 1.41 10.44
C SER A 104 -24.09 2.54 10.35
N ALA A 105 -22.83 2.24 10.03
CA ALA A 105 -21.73 3.20 9.94
C ALA A 105 -21.44 3.75 8.52
N HIS A 106 -22.07 3.23 7.45
CA HIS A 106 -21.95 3.75 6.07
C HIS A 106 -20.50 4.02 5.57
N HIS A 107 -19.54 3.14 5.86
CA HIS A 107 -18.17 3.27 5.32
C HIS A 107 -18.08 2.73 3.90
N ASN A 108 -17.41 3.45 3.00
CA ASN A 108 -17.31 3.05 1.60
C ASN A 108 -16.15 2.08 1.38
N TYR A 109 -16.42 0.95 0.74
CA TYR A 109 -15.41 0.00 0.33
C TYR A 109 -15.11 0.11 -1.17
N ILE A 110 -13.86 0.45 -1.51
CA ILE A 110 -13.40 0.73 -2.86
C ILE A 110 -12.23 -0.20 -3.19
N TYR A 111 -12.44 -1.13 -4.11
CA TYR A 111 -11.36 -1.90 -4.71
C TYR A 111 -10.90 -1.20 -5.98
N HIS A 112 -9.62 -0.84 -6.03
CA HIS A 112 -8.99 -0.26 -7.20
C HIS A 112 -8.22 -1.36 -7.94
N GLY A 113 -8.84 -1.94 -8.97
CA GLY A 113 -8.29 -3.06 -9.74
C GLY A 113 -7.12 -2.72 -10.67
N LEU A 114 -6.36 -1.65 -10.39
CA LEU A 114 -5.16 -1.23 -11.12
C LEU A 114 -5.31 -1.13 -12.65
N TYR A 115 -6.46 -0.69 -13.15
CA TYR A 115 -6.67 -0.39 -14.58
C TYR A 115 -6.15 1.02 -14.89
N GLN A 116 -4.84 1.15 -15.08
CA GLN A 116 -4.23 2.42 -15.48
C GLN A 116 -4.32 2.58 -17.00
N THR A 117 -4.78 3.73 -17.47
CA THR A 117 -4.76 4.07 -18.90
C THR A 117 -3.39 4.64 -19.30
N PRO A 118 -3.02 4.62 -20.59
CA PRO A 118 -1.82 5.32 -21.06
C PRO A 118 -1.81 6.81 -20.65
N GLU A 119 -2.97 7.46 -20.66
CA GLU A 119 -3.12 8.86 -20.24
C GLU A 119 -2.82 9.05 -18.75
N ASP A 120 -3.30 8.15 -17.89
CA ASP A 120 -2.98 8.19 -16.44
C ASP A 120 -1.48 8.02 -16.20
N LEU A 121 -0.84 7.11 -16.94
CA LEU A 121 0.60 6.87 -16.84
C LEU A 121 1.41 8.07 -17.33
N ASP A 122 0.95 8.75 -18.39
CA ASP A 122 1.58 9.95 -18.92
C ASP A 122 1.46 11.14 -17.95
N ASP A 123 0.29 11.32 -17.32
CA ASP A 123 0.09 12.34 -16.28
C ASP A 123 0.97 12.06 -15.06
N ILE A 124 1.03 10.81 -14.58
CA ILE A 124 1.92 10.43 -13.47
C ILE A 124 3.38 10.78 -13.80
N ARG A 125 3.84 10.45 -15.03
CA ARG A 125 5.20 10.74 -15.47
C ARG A 125 5.46 12.25 -15.49
N THR A 126 4.66 12.99 -16.25
CA THR A 126 4.91 14.40 -16.57
C THR A 126 4.58 15.33 -15.41
N THR A 127 3.46 15.11 -14.70
CA THR A 127 3.00 16.00 -13.63
C THR A 127 3.74 15.78 -12.32
N TYR A 128 4.16 14.54 -12.02
CA TYR A 128 4.69 14.18 -10.70
C TYR A 128 6.15 13.72 -10.70
N ILE A 129 6.54 12.83 -11.61
CA ILE A 129 7.91 12.28 -11.62
C ILE A 129 8.91 13.29 -12.20
N GLU A 130 8.65 13.79 -13.41
CA GLU A 130 9.54 14.72 -14.11
C GLU A 130 9.65 16.07 -13.39
N THR A 131 8.58 16.52 -12.71
CA THR A 131 8.62 17.73 -11.86
C THR A 131 9.27 17.50 -10.49
N GLY A 132 9.62 16.25 -10.16
CA GLY A 132 10.25 15.88 -8.89
C GLY A 132 9.33 15.91 -7.67
N LYS A 133 8.02 16.10 -7.85
CA LYS A 133 7.02 16.03 -6.76
C LYS A 133 6.90 14.63 -6.17
N VAL A 134 7.10 13.60 -6.99
CA VAL A 134 7.16 12.20 -6.57
C VAL A 134 8.48 11.62 -7.03
N LYS A 135 9.21 11.01 -6.10
CA LYS A 135 10.47 10.31 -6.39
C LYS A 135 10.29 8.83 -6.06
N PRO A 136 10.40 7.93 -7.05
CA PRO A 136 10.43 6.50 -6.77
C PRO A 136 11.59 6.18 -5.81
N LEU A 137 11.28 5.53 -4.69
CA LEU A 137 12.31 5.03 -3.80
C LEU A 137 12.88 3.74 -4.41
N ILE A 138 14.11 3.81 -4.90
CA ILE A 138 14.85 2.64 -5.38
C ILE A 138 15.66 2.08 -4.22
N ASP A 139 15.48 0.78 -3.96
CA ASP A 139 16.23 0.06 -2.93
C ASP A 139 17.53 -0.50 -3.49
N THR A 140 17.46 -1.27 -4.57
CA THR A 140 18.63 -1.93 -5.16
C THR A 140 18.46 -2.07 -6.65
N VAL A 141 19.54 -1.83 -7.39
CA VAL A 141 19.66 -2.10 -8.81
C VAL A 141 20.55 -3.32 -8.98
N TYR A 142 20.06 -4.34 -9.68
CA TYR A 142 20.81 -5.53 -10.09
C TYR A 142 21.10 -5.41 -11.59
N ASP A 143 22.35 -5.57 -12.02
CA ASP A 143 22.71 -5.43 -13.44
C ASP A 143 22.85 -6.82 -14.06
N TRP A 144 21.91 -7.17 -14.94
CA TRP A 144 21.90 -8.46 -15.63
C TRP A 144 23.21 -8.74 -16.39
N ARG A 145 23.87 -7.71 -16.92
CA ARG A 145 25.09 -7.88 -17.72
C ARG A 145 26.33 -8.10 -16.87
N ILE A 146 26.30 -7.65 -15.61
CA ILE A 146 27.40 -7.82 -14.65
C ILE A 146 27.19 -9.09 -13.83
N ASP A 147 26.01 -9.22 -13.23
CA ASP A 147 25.69 -10.25 -12.24
C ASP A 147 25.11 -11.53 -12.88
N GLY A 148 24.76 -11.49 -14.17
CA GLY A 148 24.23 -12.63 -14.91
C GLY A 148 22.96 -13.22 -14.26
N VAL A 149 22.92 -14.55 -14.13
CA VAL A 149 21.77 -15.27 -13.56
C VAL A 149 21.46 -14.85 -12.11
N GLU A 150 22.46 -14.42 -11.34
CA GLU A 150 22.24 -13.96 -9.97
C GLU A 150 21.34 -12.71 -9.93
N ALA A 151 21.40 -11.86 -10.95
CA ALA A 151 20.53 -10.68 -11.09
C ALA A 151 19.04 -11.02 -11.15
N LEU A 152 18.67 -12.27 -11.50
CA LEU A 152 17.27 -12.71 -11.51
C LEU A 152 16.84 -13.28 -10.16
N TYR A 153 17.74 -13.97 -9.47
CA TYR A 153 17.41 -14.68 -8.23
C TYR A 153 17.45 -13.77 -6.99
N LEU A 154 18.47 -12.92 -6.88
CA LEU A 154 18.67 -12.05 -5.71
C LEU A 154 17.52 -11.03 -5.49
N PRO A 155 16.99 -10.34 -6.52
CA PRO A 155 15.83 -9.47 -6.31
C PRO A 155 14.58 -10.23 -5.88
N TYR A 156 14.36 -11.45 -6.40
CA TYR A 156 13.25 -12.29 -5.98
C TYR A 156 13.35 -12.67 -4.49
N GLU A 157 14.51 -13.16 -4.04
CA GLU A 157 14.72 -13.50 -2.62
C GLU A 157 14.57 -12.29 -1.71
N LYS A 158 15.11 -11.13 -2.12
CA LYS A 158 14.97 -9.90 -1.34
C LYS A 158 13.51 -9.45 -1.24
N ALA A 159 12.76 -9.48 -2.34
CA ALA A 159 11.33 -9.18 -2.34
C ALA A 159 10.54 -10.13 -1.43
N ARG A 160 10.74 -11.45 -1.59
CA ARG A 160 10.06 -12.50 -0.82
C ARG A 160 10.37 -12.43 0.67
N SER A 161 11.57 -11.98 1.04
CA SER A 161 11.96 -11.85 2.45
C SER A 161 11.23 -10.73 3.21
N GLY A 162 10.52 -9.85 2.51
CA GLY A 162 9.89 -8.66 3.10
C GLY A 162 10.86 -7.55 3.52
N LYS A 163 12.16 -7.69 3.20
CA LYS A 163 13.21 -6.73 3.57
C LYS A 163 13.43 -5.62 2.54
N ALA A 164 12.76 -5.69 1.39
CA ALA A 164 12.86 -4.68 0.36
C ALA A 164 12.25 -3.35 0.84
N GLN A 165 13.00 -2.25 0.71
CA GLN A 165 12.57 -0.90 1.08
C GLN A 165 12.46 0.00 -0.14
N GLY A 166 11.43 -0.21 -0.95
CA GLY A 166 11.22 0.48 -2.21
C GLY A 166 11.18 -0.48 -3.38
N LYS A 167 11.52 0.02 -4.57
CA LYS A 167 11.54 -0.76 -5.81
C LYS A 167 12.90 -1.44 -5.99
N LEU A 168 12.87 -2.72 -6.33
CA LEU A 168 14.02 -3.47 -6.83
C LEU A 168 14.02 -3.37 -8.35
N ILE A 169 15.15 -2.99 -8.93
CA ILE A 169 15.29 -2.76 -10.37
C ILE A 169 16.23 -3.81 -10.95
N LEU A 170 15.79 -4.47 -12.01
CA LEU A 170 16.65 -5.29 -12.86
C LEU A 170 17.04 -4.46 -14.08
N LYS A 171 18.30 -4.06 -14.15
CA LYS A 171 18.85 -3.35 -15.31
C LYS A 171 19.22 -4.40 -16.37
N ILE A 172 18.52 -4.33 -17.52
CA ILE A 172 18.69 -5.28 -18.64
C ILE A 172 19.54 -4.73 -19.78
N ALA A 173 19.62 -3.41 -19.91
CA ALA A 173 20.38 -2.70 -20.95
C ALA A 173 20.88 -1.34 -20.40
N ASP A 174 21.81 -0.70 -21.10
CA ASP A 174 22.10 0.72 -20.89
C ASP A 174 21.06 1.59 -21.60
N GLU A 175 20.90 2.82 -21.13
CA GLU A 175 20.23 3.87 -21.90
C GLU A 175 21.13 4.21 -23.11
N GLU A 176 20.59 4.12 -24.32
CA GLU A 176 21.26 4.56 -25.56
C GLU A 176 21.32 6.08 -25.67
#